data_AF-A0A850QWC1-F1
#
_entry.id   AF-A0A850QWC1-F1
#
_cell.length_a   1.000
_cell.length_b   1.000
_cell.length_c   1.000
_cell.angle_alpha   90.00
_cell.angle_beta   90.00
_cell.angle_gamma   90.00
#
_symmetry.space_group_name_H-M   'P 1'
#
loop_
_entity.id
_entity.type
_entity.pdbx_description
1 polymer ?
#
loop_
_entity_poly.entity_id
_entity_poly.type
_entity_poly.pdbx_seq_one_letter_code
_entity_poly.pdbx_strand_id
1 'polypeptide(L)'
;MTHKYWSSRTRTPHSYNFFYQRRHDPRWRADFLRVRALRRRRLGLRLGGIVIVLILGGTGIWAYQKVAPKPTPARTVKSSTPAPAEKPKSKKTPAPAPDPTPQEKPAQEDSATTSAPKESRDRPSTQSTAVIESLVGMGFRITPTLYDNLSVNQAMDENKAPQNLVHDGVTVGYFQDQTTVLTRLPMANSVDQSPYQVTEQTIQVDQIHQVPYRFENGQVHFQTWTTKDEKGHVITWQCEPYSGAKTVLDNLPKKSAQ
;
A
#
# COMPACT_ATOMS: atom_id res chain seq x y z
N MET A 1 -8.34 6.27 13.67
CA MET A 1 -8.58 4.82 13.82
C MET A 1 -7.42 4.10 13.13
N THR A 2 -6.76 3.14 13.77
CA THR A 2 -5.57 2.48 13.16
C THR A 2 -6.01 1.51 12.06
N HIS A 3 -5.71 1.83 10.80
CA HIS A 3 -6.07 0.97 9.67
C HIS A 3 -5.35 -0.38 9.77
N LYS A 4 -6.13 -1.45 9.57
CA LYS A 4 -5.64 -2.82 9.61
C LYS A 4 -5.59 -3.36 8.19
N TYR A 5 -4.49 -4.02 7.83
CA TYR A 5 -4.30 -4.59 6.51
C TYR A 5 -4.13 -6.11 6.61
N TRP A 6 -4.55 -6.83 5.58
CA TRP A 6 -4.50 -8.27 5.56
C TRP A 6 -3.10 -8.77 5.20
N SER A 7 -2.44 -9.49 6.11
CA SER A 7 -1.15 -10.13 5.81
C SER A 7 -1.35 -11.52 5.21
N SER A 8 -0.87 -11.74 3.99
CA SER A 8 -0.83 -13.07 3.35
C SER A 8 0.04 -14.05 4.12
N ARG A 9 1.12 -13.56 4.75
CA ARG A 9 2.11 -14.37 5.50
C ARG A 9 1.53 -15.02 6.75
N THR A 10 0.55 -14.38 7.39
CA THR A 10 -0.11 -14.89 8.61
C THR A 10 -1.62 -15.11 8.46
N ARG A 11 -2.21 -14.73 7.31
CA ARG A 11 -3.65 -14.78 6.99
C ARG A 11 -4.50 -14.10 8.07
N THR A 12 -4.09 -12.89 8.47
CA THR A 12 -4.78 -12.08 9.50
C THR A 12 -4.62 -10.59 9.25
N PRO A 13 -5.59 -9.77 9.69
CA PRO A 13 -5.46 -8.33 9.68
C PRO A 13 -4.49 -7.85 10.77
N HIS A 14 -3.55 -6.99 10.40
CA HIS A 14 -2.54 -6.39 11.28
C HIS A 14 -2.50 -4.88 11.12
N SER A 15 -2.02 -4.14 12.12
CA SER A 15 -1.66 -2.73 11.91
C SER A 15 -0.31 -2.63 11.22
N TYR A 16 -0.10 -1.59 10.41
CA TYR A 16 1.16 -1.40 9.69
C TYR A 16 2.38 -1.34 10.62
N ASN A 17 2.25 -0.63 11.74
CA ASN A 17 3.26 -0.58 12.80
C ASN A 17 3.66 -1.96 13.34
N PHE A 18 2.70 -2.90 13.45
CA PHE A 18 2.98 -4.24 13.95
C PHE A 18 3.95 -5.01 13.03
N PHE A 19 3.82 -4.82 11.72
CA PHE A 19 4.68 -5.45 10.72
C PHE A 19 5.98 -4.71 10.51
N TYR A 20 5.98 -3.38 10.49
CA TYR A 20 7.20 -2.60 10.34
C TYR A 20 8.23 -2.97 11.43
N GLN A 21 7.79 -3.04 12.69
CA GLN A 21 8.65 -3.44 13.82
C GLN A 21 9.23 -4.85 13.71
N ARG A 22 8.60 -5.73 12.92
CA ARG A 22 8.93 -7.16 12.87
C ARG A 22 9.43 -7.61 11.50
N ARG A 23 9.45 -6.73 10.50
CA ARG A 23 9.74 -7.11 9.10
C ARG A 23 11.13 -7.74 8.91
N HIS A 24 12.08 -7.41 9.79
CA HIS A 24 13.46 -7.91 9.76
C HIS A 24 13.71 -9.16 10.61
N ASP A 25 12.74 -9.62 11.42
CA ASP A 25 12.92 -10.82 12.25
C ASP A 25 12.48 -12.09 11.51
N PRO A 26 13.38 -12.99 11.06
CA PRO A 26 12.96 -14.18 10.33
C PRO A 26 12.02 -15.11 11.13
N ARG A 27 12.00 -15.01 12.47
CA ARG A 27 11.20 -15.85 13.38
C ARG A 27 9.82 -15.28 13.70
N TRP A 28 9.52 -14.02 13.35
CA TRP A 28 8.30 -13.35 13.80
C TRP A 28 7.01 -14.08 13.39
N ARG A 29 7.00 -14.75 12.23
CA ARG A 29 5.85 -15.54 11.77
C ARG A 29 5.58 -16.73 12.69
N ALA A 30 6.63 -17.44 13.10
CA ALA A 30 6.50 -18.61 13.96
C ALA A 30 5.98 -18.20 15.35
N ASP A 31 6.51 -17.10 15.89
CA ASP A 31 6.04 -16.55 17.17
C ASP A 31 4.59 -16.06 17.10
N PHE A 32 4.20 -15.40 15.99
CA PHE A 32 2.82 -14.99 15.79
C PHE A 32 1.84 -16.18 15.77
N LEU A 33 2.17 -17.23 15.02
CA LEU A 33 1.34 -18.43 14.95
C LEU A 33 1.28 -19.16 16.30
N ARG A 34 2.40 -19.22 17.04
CA ARG A 34 2.48 -19.80 18.38
C ARG A 34 1.60 -19.04 19.38
N VAL A 35 1.72 -17.72 19.46
CA VAL A 35 0.89 -16.87 20.34
C VAL A 35 -0.59 -16.97 19.95
N ARG A 36 -0.91 -17.03 18.66
CA ARG A 36 -2.29 -17.20 18.17
C ARG A 36 -2.88 -18.55 18.59
N ALA A 37 -2.10 -19.63 18.49
CA ALA A 37 -2.51 -20.96 18.95
C ALA A 37 -2.77 -20.98 20.47
N LEU A 38 -1.92 -20.32 21.25
CA LEU A 38 -2.10 -20.18 22.71
C LEU A 38 -3.37 -19.37 23.05
N ARG A 39 -3.66 -18.28 22.33
CA ARG A 39 -4.87 -17.47 22.54
C ARG A 39 -6.14 -18.21 22.17
N ARG A 40 -6.16 -19.00 21.09
CA ARG A 40 -7.31 -19.86 20.75
C ARG A 40 -7.61 -20.88 21.84
N ARG A 41 -6.58 -21.48 22.45
CA ARG A 41 -6.76 -22.42 23.57
C ARG A 41 -7.35 -21.72 24.81
N ARG A 42 -6.88 -20.51 25.15
CA ARG A 42 -7.45 -19.72 26.26
C ARG A 42 -8.87 -19.22 25.98
N LEU A 43 -9.19 -18.83 24.73
CA LEU A 43 -10.53 -18.39 24.36
C LEU A 43 -11.53 -19.56 24.35
N GLY A 44 -11.11 -20.73 23.86
CA GLY A 44 -11.92 -21.95 23.89
C GLY A 44 -12.24 -22.40 25.31
N LEU A 45 -11.28 -22.32 26.23
CA LEU A 45 -11.52 -22.61 27.66
C LEU A 45 -12.54 -21.64 28.30
N ARG A 46 -12.47 -20.34 27.98
CA ARG A 46 -13.42 -19.34 28.52
C ARG A 46 -14.83 -19.48 27.93
N LEU A 47 -14.94 -19.64 26.62
CA LEU A 47 -16.24 -19.82 25.95
C LEU A 47 -16.88 -21.17 26.31
N GLY A 48 -16.08 -22.23 26.40
CA GLY A 48 -16.54 -23.54 26.88
C GLY A 48 -17.09 -23.47 28.30
N GLY A 49 -16.41 -22.76 29.21
CA GLY A 49 -16.91 -22.53 30.58
C GLY A 49 -18.26 -21.80 30.61
N ILE A 50 -18.43 -20.75 29.80
CA ILE A 50 -19.70 -19.99 29.73
C ILE A 50 -20.85 -20.87 29.20
N VAL A 51 -20.60 -21.68 28.17
CA VAL A 51 -21.61 -22.58 27.61
C VAL A 51 -22.05 -23.63 28.63
N ILE A 52 -21.11 -24.20 29.40
CA ILE A 52 -21.44 -25.15 30.47
C ILE A 52 -22.34 -24.48 31.53
N VAL A 53 -22.02 -23.26 31.96
CA VAL A 53 -22.84 -22.50 32.93
C VAL A 53 -24.24 -22.20 32.36
N LEU A 54 -24.36 -21.84 31.08
CA LEU A 54 -25.66 -21.59 30.44
C LEU A 54 -26.50 -22.85 30.30
N ILE A 55 -25.89 -24.01 30.00
CA ILE A 55 -26.60 -25.29 29.92
C ILE A 55 -27.12 -25.70 31.31
N LEU A 56 -26.28 -25.59 32.35
CA LEU A 56 -26.68 -25.89 33.72
C LEU A 56 -27.72 -24.91 34.25
N GLY A 57 -27.58 -23.61 33.98
CA GLY A 57 -28.57 -22.59 34.36
C GLY A 57 -29.90 -22.72 33.63
N GLY A 58 -29.87 -22.98 32.31
CA GLY A 58 -31.05 -23.13 31.48
C GLY A 58 -31.88 -24.37 31.83
N THR A 59 -31.22 -25.50 32.10
CA THR A 59 -31.90 -26.73 32.57
C THR A 59 -32.55 -26.52 33.95
N GLY A 60 -31.88 -25.78 34.85
CA GLY A 60 -32.47 -25.41 36.15
C GLY A 60 -33.71 -24.52 36.04
N ILE A 61 -33.68 -23.47 35.20
CA ILE A 61 -34.83 -22.57 34.99
C ILE A 61 -36.00 -23.29 34.33
N TRP A 62 -35.73 -24.15 33.33
CA TRP A 62 -36.77 -24.93 32.66
C TRP A 62 -37.47 -25.90 33.61
N ALA A 63 -36.70 -26.57 34.49
CA ALA A 63 -37.27 -27.41 35.53
C ALA A 63 -38.12 -26.59 36.53
N TYR A 64 -37.66 -25.40 36.91
CA TYR A 64 -38.40 -24.51 37.81
C TYR A 64 -39.73 -24.04 37.22
N GLN A 65 -39.77 -23.65 35.94
CA GLN A 65 -41.00 -23.20 35.27
C GLN A 65 -42.07 -24.30 35.14
N LYS A 66 -41.67 -25.59 35.09
CA LYS A 66 -42.63 -26.71 35.10
C LYS A 66 -43.29 -26.94 36.46
N VAL A 67 -42.68 -26.47 37.54
CA VAL A 67 -43.18 -26.65 38.91
C VAL A 67 -43.77 -25.35 39.47
N ALA A 68 -43.49 -24.20 38.84
CA ALA A 68 -43.95 -22.90 39.29
C ALA A 68 -45.48 -22.73 39.06
N PRO A 69 -46.25 -22.37 40.11
CA PRO A 69 -47.67 -22.05 39.96
C PRO A 69 -47.87 -20.76 39.15
N LYS A 70 -48.89 -20.75 38.28
CA LYS A 70 -49.20 -19.62 37.38
C LYS A 70 -49.48 -18.34 38.16
N PRO A 71 -48.88 -17.19 37.80
CA PRO A 71 -49.23 -15.91 38.41
C PRO A 71 -50.62 -15.43 37.94
N THR A 72 -51.46 -15.06 38.91
CA THR A 72 -52.79 -14.46 38.73
C THR A 72 -52.69 -13.13 37.98
N PRO A 73 -53.53 -12.84 36.98
CA PRO A 73 -53.43 -11.58 36.22
C PRO A 73 -53.88 -10.39 37.07
N ALA A 74 -53.00 -9.38 37.17
CA ALA A 74 -53.31 -8.09 37.79
C ALA A 74 -54.04 -7.15 36.82
N ARG A 75 -54.98 -6.39 37.40
CA ARG A 75 -55.99 -5.53 36.80
C ARG A 75 -55.42 -4.38 35.95
N THR A 76 -55.92 -4.26 34.72
CA THR A 76 -55.70 -3.16 33.78
C THR A 76 -56.30 -1.84 34.29
N VAL A 77 -55.52 -0.76 34.25
CA VAL A 77 -56.03 0.62 34.39
C VAL A 77 -55.60 1.41 33.16
N LYS A 78 -56.58 2.04 32.48
CA LYS A 78 -56.44 2.91 31.31
C LYS A 78 -56.34 4.39 31.75
N SER A 79 -55.50 5.19 31.09
CA SER A 79 -55.63 6.66 30.93
C SER A 79 -54.59 7.13 29.91
N SER A 80 -54.95 7.32 28.63
CA SER A 80 -55.44 8.55 27.97
C SER A 80 -54.35 9.55 27.55
N THR A 81 -54.11 9.61 26.24
CA THR A 81 -53.36 10.64 25.48
C THR A 81 -54.25 11.86 25.19
N PRO A 82 -53.67 13.05 24.91
CA PRO A 82 -53.74 13.58 23.54
C PRO A 82 -52.45 14.25 23.02
N ALA A 83 -52.32 14.25 21.69
CA ALA A 83 -51.24 14.79 20.84
C ALA A 83 -51.56 16.25 20.38
N PRO A 84 -51.06 16.84 19.27
CA PRO A 84 -49.86 16.64 18.41
C PRO A 84 -49.17 17.99 18.00
N ALA A 85 -48.09 17.93 17.19
CA ALA A 85 -47.64 18.87 16.13
C ALA A 85 -46.09 18.94 16.10
N GLU A 86 -45.34 19.12 15.02
CA GLU A 86 -45.51 19.13 13.56
C GLU A 86 -44.08 19.04 12.97
N LYS A 87 -43.95 18.56 11.73
CA LYS A 87 -42.72 18.63 10.90
C LYS A 87 -42.91 19.78 9.90
N PRO A 88 -41.87 20.46 9.37
CA PRO A 88 -41.07 19.85 8.28
C PRO A 88 -39.61 20.37 8.06
N LYS A 89 -38.83 19.58 7.27
CA LYS A 89 -37.82 19.88 6.19
C LYS A 89 -37.02 21.22 6.21
N SER A 90 -35.85 21.42 5.58
CA SER A 90 -34.78 20.70 4.86
C SER A 90 -33.87 21.80 4.22
N LYS A 91 -32.54 21.59 4.14
CA LYS A 91 -31.52 22.19 3.23
C LYS A 91 -31.25 23.72 3.23
N LYS A 92 -29.97 24.11 3.43
CA LYS A 92 -29.05 24.73 2.43
C LYS A 92 -27.73 25.26 3.06
N THR A 93 -26.60 24.89 2.45
CA THR A 93 -25.32 25.67 2.34
C THR A 93 -25.47 26.56 1.07
N PRO A 94 -24.76 27.69 0.79
CA PRO A 94 -23.34 27.99 1.07
C PRO A 94 -22.89 29.48 1.28
N ALA A 95 -21.56 29.62 1.46
CA ALA A 95 -20.65 30.79 1.28
C ALA A 95 -20.54 31.85 2.41
N PRO A 96 -19.32 32.36 2.67
CA PRO A 96 -18.91 33.58 1.97
C PRO A 96 -17.51 33.56 1.30
N ALA A 97 -17.40 34.55 0.42
CA ALA A 97 -16.43 34.92 -0.60
C ALA A 97 -14.93 35.05 -0.23
N PRO A 98 -14.05 35.08 -1.26
CA PRO A 98 -12.63 35.39 -1.19
C PRO A 98 -12.33 36.87 -1.47
N ASP A 99 -11.18 37.37 -0.97
CA ASP A 99 -10.19 38.26 -1.64
C ASP A 99 -9.14 38.75 -0.62
N PRO A 100 -7.95 39.30 -1.01
CA PRO A 100 -7.53 39.72 -2.35
C PRO A 100 -6.14 39.23 -2.83
N THR A 101 -5.99 39.37 -4.15
CA THR A 101 -4.82 39.64 -5.01
C THR A 101 -3.66 40.43 -4.34
N PRO A 102 -2.40 40.31 -4.82
CA PRO A 102 -1.89 41.07 -5.98
C PRO A 102 -1.04 40.22 -6.97
N GLN A 103 -1.30 40.25 -8.28
CA GLN A 103 -0.90 41.19 -9.37
C GLN A 103 0.51 40.96 -9.97
N GLU A 104 0.51 40.96 -11.30
CA GLU A 104 1.52 40.52 -12.28
C GLU A 104 2.78 41.40 -12.41
N LYS A 105 3.80 40.82 -13.05
CA LYS A 105 4.62 41.54 -14.05
C LYS A 105 5.16 40.57 -15.11
N PRO A 106 4.95 40.81 -16.42
CA PRO A 106 5.58 40.05 -17.50
C PRO A 106 6.77 40.83 -18.11
N ALA A 107 7.74 40.08 -18.64
CA ALA A 107 8.69 40.57 -19.65
C ALA A 107 9.11 39.40 -20.56
N GLN A 108 8.85 39.57 -21.86
CA GLN A 108 9.38 38.77 -22.97
C GLN A 108 10.87 39.11 -23.19
N GLU A 109 11.63 38.19 -23.78
CA GLU A 109 12.39 38.44 -25.02
C GLU A 109 13.02 37.18 -25.61
N ASP A 110 13.21 37.25 -26.94
CA ASP A 110 13.57 36.24 -27.92
C ASP A 110 15.00 35.66 -27.81
N SER A 111 15.21 34.46 -28.37
CA SER A 111 15.96 34.27 -29.64
C SER A 111 16.71 32.93 -29.76
N ALA A 112 16.72 32.48 -31.01
CA ALA A 112 17.78 31.75 -31.73
C ALA A 112 17.87 30.21 -31.62
N THR A 113 17.25 29.59 -32.63
CA THR A 113 17.74 28.48 -33.46
C THR A 113 19.26 28.30 -33.47
N THR A 114 19.73 27.06 -33.26
CA THR A 114 20.95 26.55 -33.90
C THR A 114 20.78 25.07 -34.23
N SER A 115 21.15 24.76 -35.46
CA SER A 115 20.95 23.50 -36.16
C SER A 115 22.22 22.62 -36.12
N ALA A 116 22.00 21.31 -35.96
CA ALA A 116 22.82 20.17 -36.43
C ALA A 116 24.17 19.84 -35.72
N PRO A 117 24.67 18.57 -35.78
CA PRO A 117 24.17 17.42 -36.56
C PRO A 117 23.75 16.17 -35.77
N LYS A 118 22.84 15.42 -36.39
CA LYS A 118 22.54 14.00 -36.14
C LYS A 118 23.66 13.13 -36.73
N GLU A 119 24.33 12.32 -35.91
CA GLU A 119 24.69 10.92 -36.20
C GLU A 119 25.48 10.30 -35.03
N SER A 120 24.93 9.29 -34.37
CA SER A 120 25.50 7.94 -34.43
C SER A 120 24.49 6.95 -33.86
N ARG A 121 24.10 5.99 -34.71
CA ARG A 121 23.36 4.80 -34.33
C ARG A 121 24.33 3.83 -33.64
N ASP A 122 23.87 3.34 -32.49
CA ASP A 122 24.00 1.95 -32.05
C ASP A 122 25.42 1.39 -31.82
N ARG A 123 26.21 2.06 -30.97
CA ARG A 123 27.16 1.34 -30.09
C ARG A 123 26.98 1.79 -28.65
N PRO A 124 26.66 0.87 -27.71
CA PRO A 124 26.68 1.20 -26.29
C PRO A 124 28.10 1.65 -25.91
N SER A 125 28.21 2.72 -25.12
CA SER A 125 29.49 3.13 -24.57
C SER A 125 30.06 2.00 -23.71
N THR A 126 31.38 1.93 -23.56
CA THR A 126 32.05 0.93 -22.70
C THR A 126 31.47 0.92 -21.28
N GLN A 127 31.03 2.08 -20.78
CA GLN A 127 30.36 2.24 -19.49
C GLN A 127 28.98 1.57 -19.48
N SER A 128 28.16 1.76 -20.53
CA SER A 128 26.85 1.09 -20.63
C SER A 128 26.99 -0.43 -20.60
N THR A 129 28.01 -1.00 -21.25
CA THR A 129 28.25 -2.45 -21.23
C THR A 129 28.61 -2.95 -19.83
N ALA A 130 29.55 -2.30 -19.13
CA ALA A 130 29.93 -2.70 -17.77
C ALA A 130 28.76 -2.57 -16.77
N VAL A 131 27.92 -1.54 -16.93
CA VAL A 131 26.70 -1.37 -16.14
C VAL A 131 25.73 -2.51 -16.41
N ILE A 132 25.45 -2.81 -17.68
CA ILE A 132 24.56 -3.92 -18.08
C ILE A 132 25.04 -5.23 -17.47
N GLU A 133 26.34 -5.56 -17.58
CA GLU A 133 26.92 -6.78 -17.01
C GLU A 133 26.74 -6.86 -15.49
N SER A 134 26.92 -5.75 -14.77
CA SER A 134 26.74 -5.70 -13.31
C SER A 134 25.28 -5.83 -12.85
N LEU A 135 24.31 -5.55 -13.74
CA LEU A 135 22.89 -5.64 -13.44
C LEU A 135 22.34 -7.07 -13.62
N VAL A 136 22.92 -7.88 -14.51
CA VAL A 136 22.39 -9.23 -14.79
C VAL A 136 22.32 -10.07 -13.51
N GLY A 137 21.14 -10.64 -13.24
CA GLY A 137 20.88 -11.42 -12.02
C GLY A 137 20.55 -10.58 -10.79
N MET A 138 20.55 -9.25 -10.89
CA MET A 138 20.16 -8.36 -9.80
C MET A 138 18.64 -8.24 -9.73
N GLY A 139 18.10 -8.53 -8.55
CA GLY A 139 16.73 -8.20 -8.17
C GLY A 139 16.66 -6.81 -7.55
N PHE A 140 15.57 -6.09 -7.76
CA PHE A 140 15.35 -4.76 -7.20
C PHE A 140 13.90 -4.52 -6.79
N ARG A 141 13.70 -3.48 -5.98
CA ARG A 141 12.38 -2.98 -5.60
C ARG A 141 12.38 -1.46 -5.63
N ILE A 142 11.39 -0.88 -6.29
CA ILE A 142 11.12 0.56 -6.31
C ILE A 142 9.96 0.83 -5.34
N THR A 143 10.13 1.82 -4.46
CA THR A 143 9.09 2.23 -3.51
C THR A 143 9.07 3.74 -3.30
N PRO A 144 7.89 4.36 -3.10
CA PRO A 144 7.82 5.74 -2.66
C PRO A 144 8.23 5.83 -1.18
N THR A 145 9.08 6.80 -0.85
CA THR A 145 9.60 7.01 0.50
C THR A 145 9.08 8.31 1.12
N LEU A 146 8.99 9.39 0.33
CA LEU A 146 8.43 10.68 0.75
C LEU A 146 7.29 11.16 -0.16
N TYR A 147 6.36 11.92 0.41
CA TYR A 147 5.33 12.69 -0.28
C TYR A 147 5.35 14.12 0.27
N ASP A 148 5.64 15.11 -0.56
CA ASP A 148 5.86 16.50 -0.16
C ASP A 148 6.83 16.65 1.03
N ASN A 149 7.94 15.91 0.96
CA ASN A 149 8.98 15.84 2.01
C ASN A 149 8.56 15.21 3.35
N LEU A 150 7.32 14.72 3.47
CA LEU A 150 6.88 13.90 4.61
C LEU A 150 7.09 12.42 4.29
N SER A 151 7.38 11.59 5.30
CA SER A 151 7.38 10.14 5.07
C SER A 151 6.03 9.71 4.51
N VAL A 152 6.02 8.84 3.48
CA VAL A 152 4.77 8.47 2.80
C VAL A 152 3.74 7.92 3.79
N ASN A 153 4.16 7.15 4.79
CA ASN A 153 3.27 6.62 5.82
C ASN A 153 2.62 7.74 6.64
N GLN A 154 3.41 8.72 7.08
CA GLN A 154 2.88 9.88 7.80
C GLN A 154 1.93 10.70 6.92
N ALA A 155 2.30 10.96 5.67
CA ALA A 155 1.47 11.70 4.74
C ALA A 155 0.13 10.97 4.49
N MET A 156 0.11 9.64 4.42
CA MET A 156 -1.12 8.86 4.35
C MET A 156 -1.91 8.93 5.65
N ASP A 157 -1.29 8.74 6.82
CA ASP A 157 -1.99 8.78 8.11
C ASP A 157 -2.64 10.16 8.38
N GLU A 158 -2.03 11.24 7.86
CA GLU A 158 -2.55 12.62 7.94
C GLU A 158 -3.49 13.00 6.78
N ASN A 159 -3.84 12.06 5.88
CA ASN A 159 -4.64 12.30 4.66
C ASN A 159 -4.07 13.34 3.69
N LYS A 160 -2.76 13.54 3.70
CA LYS A 160 -2.03 14.40 2.75
C LYS A 160 -1.61 13.67 1.48
N ALA A 161 -1.39 12.36 1.56
CA ALA A 161 -1.10 11.50 0.41
C ALA A 161 -2.27 10.54 0.09
N PRO A 162 -2.38 10.05 -1.15
CA PRO A 162 -3.30 8.96 -1.50
C PRO A 162 -3.10 7.74 -0.60
N GLN A 163 -4.19 7.20 -0.04
CA GLN A 163 -4.15 6.12 0.97
C GLN A 163 -3.56 4.79 0.46
N ASN A 164 -3.48 4.64 -0.86
CA ASN A 164 -2.96 3.48 -1.56
C ASN A 164 -1.54 3.70 -2.10
N LEU A 165 -0.90 4.86 -1.90
CA LEU A 165 0.38 5.21 -2.54
C LEU A 165 1.48 4.15 -2.31
N VAL A 166 1.59 3.58 -1.12
CA VAL A 166 2.58 2.52 -0.85
C VAL A 166 2.20 1.19 -1.49
N HIS A 167 0.91 0.86 -1.57
CA HIS A 167 0.47 -0.38 -2.20
C HIS A 167 0.61 -0.32 -3.73
N ASP A 168 0.27 0.84 -4.28
CA ASP A 168 0.17 1.10 -5.71
C ASP A 168 1.44 1.75 -6.28
N GLY A 169 2.46 1.96 -5.46
CA GLY A 169 3.77 2.46 -5.87
C GLY A 169 4.90 1.42 -5.76
N VAL A 170 4.63 0.19 -5.35
CA VAL A 170 5.70 -0.82 -5.22
C VAL A 170 5.86 -1.60 -6.51
N THR A 171 6.97 -1.35 -7.21
CA THR A 171 7.42 -2.18 -8.33
C THR A 171 8.52 -3.12 -7.86
N VAL A 172 8.43 -4.39 -8.27
CA VAL A 172 9.51 -5.37 -8.08
C VAL A 172 10.02 -5.77 -9.44
N GLY A 173 11.34 -5.83 -9.60
CA GLY A 173 11.94 -6.25 -10.87
C GLY A 173 13.19 -7.09 -10.73
N TYR A 174 13.58 -7.73 -11.82
CA TYR A 174 14.73 -8.62 -11.91
C TYR A 174 15.34 -8.53 -13.32
N PHE A 175 16.61 -8.16 -13.41
CA PHE A 175 17.35 -8.16 -14.67
C PHE A 175 17.70 -9.60 -15.04
N GLN A 176 16.96 -10.17 -16.00
CA GLN A 176 17.05 -11.58 -16.34
C GLN A 176 18.32 -11.88 -17.13
N ASP A 177 18.64 -11.00 -18.07
CA ASP A 177 19.77 -11.06 -18.98
C ASP A 177 20.15 -9.63 -19.41
N GLN A 178 21.04 -9.49 -20.39
CA GLN A 178 21.60 -8.19 -20.80
C GLN A 178 20.59 -7.24 -21.46
N THR A 179 19.44 -7.74 -21.89
CA THR A 179 18.43 -6.92 -22.58
C THR A 179 17.09 -6.96 -21.87
N THR A 180 16.81 -7.99 -21.07
CA THR A 180 15.48 -8.27 -20.52
C THR A 180 15.41 -7.97 -19.04
N VAL A 181 14.40 -7.19 -18.66
CA VAL A 181 13.97 -7.04 -17.27
C VAL A 181 12.58 -7.66 -17.10
N LEU A 182 12.42 -8.41 -16.01
CA LEU A 182 11.11 -8.84 -15.53
C LEU A 182 10.64 -7.83 -14.52
N THR A 183 9.44 -7.27 -14.69
CA THR A 183 8.85 -6.35 -13.72
C THR A 183 7.44 -6.80 -13.34
N ARG A 184 7.06 -6.50 -12.11
CA ARG A 184 5.67 -6.55 -11.67
C ARG A 184 5.28 -5.16 -11.24
N LEU A 185 4.50 -4.51 -12.09
CA LEU A 185 3.89 -3.23 -11.78
C LEU A 185 2.91 -3.35 -10.60
N PRO A 186 2.62 -2.24 -9.92
CA PRO A 186 1.64 -2.22 -8.84
C PRO A 186 0.28 -2.71 -9.35
N MET A 187 -0.43 -3.46 -8.51
CA MET A 187 -1.74 -4.10 -8.82
C MET A 187 -1.73 -5.13 -9.97
N ALA A 188 -0.60 -5.38 -10.65
CA ALA A 188 -0.52 -6.38 -11.69
C ALA A 188 -0.46 -7.80 -11.09
N ASN A 189 -1.34 -8.68 -11.59
CA ASN A 189 -1.33 -10.11 -11.27
C ASN A 189 -0.47 -10.93 -12.24
N SER A 190 0.40 -10.27 -13.01
CA SER A 190 1.28 -10.88 -14.00
C SER A 190 2.64 -10.20 -14.02
N VAL A 191 3.62 -10.90 -14.58
CA VAL A 191 4.95 -10.35 -14.87
C VAL A 191 4.94 -9.76 -16.27
N ASP A 192 5.44 -8.53 -16.36
CA ASP A 192 5.82 -7.92 -17.61
C ASP A 192 7.27 -8.27 -17.93
N GLN A 193 7.52 -8.70 -19.16
CA GLN A 193 8.84 -9.01 -19.65
C GLN A 193 9.14 -8.02 -20.77
N SER A 194 10.01 -7.06 -20.48
CA SER A 194 10.26 -5.92 -21.36
C SER A 194 11.76 -5.68 -21.52
N PRO A 195 12.18 -5.11 -22.66
CA PRO A 195 13.55 -4.65 -22.78
C PRO A 195 13.80 -3.49 -21.81
N TYR A 196 14.99 -3.41 -21.22
CA TYR A 196 15.44 -2.24 -20.47
C TYR A 196 16.49 -1.47 -21.24
N GLN A 197 16.67 -0.19 -20.91
CA GLN A 197 17.68 0.66 -21.52
C GLN A 197 18.56 1.28 -20.45
N VAL A 198 19.86 1.37 -20.75
CA VAL A 198 20.85 2.00 -19.88
C VAL A 198 21.44 3.20 -20.63
N THR A 199 21.21 4.39 -20.08
CA THR A 199 21.89 5.62 -20.50
C THR A 199 23.06 5.89 -19.55
N GLU A 200 23.81 6.98 -19.74
CA GLU A 200 24.90 7.34 -18.83
C GLU A 200 24.45 7.65 -17.39
N GLN A 201 23.18 8.01 -17.20
CA GLN A 201 22.68 8.51 -15.92
C GLN A 201 21.50 7.70 -15.36
N THR A 202 20.77 6.99 -16.22
CA THR A 202 19.53 6.31 -15.83
C THR A 202 19.41 4.91 -16.42
N ILE A 203 18.69 4.06 -15.70
CA ILE A 203 18.24 2.74 -16.15
C ILE A 203 16.72 2.83 -16.31
N GLN A 204 16.23 2.67 -17.53
CA GLN A 204 14.80 2.60 -17.82
C GLN A 204 14.33 1.15 -17.76
N VAL A 205 13.56 0.80 -16.72
CA VAL A 205 13.11 -0.58 -16.44
C VAL A 205 11.67 -0.87 -16.84
N ASP A 206 10.88 0.18 -17.10
CA ASP A 206 9.53 0.10 -17.63
C ASP A 206 9.15 1.46 -18.27
N GLN A 207 7.87 1.66 -18.58
CA GLN A 207 7.40 2.90 -19.20
C GLN A 207 7.42 4.12 -18.26
N ILE A 208 7.49 3.92 -16.95
CA ILE A 208 7.28 4.98 -15.94
C ILE A 208 8.53 5.25 -15.11
N HIS A 209 9.42 4.27 -14.92
CA HIS A 209 10.59 4.39 -14.06
C HIS A 209 11.87 4.57 -14.87
N GLN A 210 12.47 5.75 -14.74
CA GLN A 210 13.85 6.05 -15.10
C GLN A 210 14.65 6.14 -13.81
N VAL A 211 15.36 5.08 -13.46
CA VAL A 211 16.07 4.95 -12.19
C VAL A 211 17.46 5.56 -12.32
N PRO A 212 17.78 6.67 -11.65
CA PRO A 212 19.12 7.20 -11.67
C PRO A 212 20.08 6.30 -10.91
N TYR A 213 21.33 6.27 -11.36
CA TYR A 213 22.35 5.41 -10.78
C TYR A 213 23.74 6.06 -10.78
N ARG A 214 24.64 5.49 -10.00
CA ARG A 214 26.09 5.67 -10.11
C ARG A 214 26.76 4.34 -10.34
N PHE A 215 27.86 4.35 -11.08
CA PHE A 215 28.69 3.18 -11.29
C PHE A 215 30.05 3.40 -10.62
N GLU A 216 30.26 2.73 -9.50
CA GLU A 216 31.46 2.86 -8.68
C GLU A 216 31.96 1.47 -8.32
N ASN A 217 33.27 1.23 -8.38
CA ASN A 217 33.88 -0.06 -8.02
C ASN A 217 33.28 -1.29 -8.74
N GLY A 218 32.85 -1.12 -10.00
CA GLY A 218 32.25 -2.20 -10.79
C GLY A 218 30.83 -2.57 -10.40
N GLN A 219 30.15 -1.76 -9.58
CA GLN A 219 28.78 -2.00 -9.12
C GLN A 219 27.88 -0.80 -9.38
N VAL A 220 26.60 -1.11 -9.64
CA VAL A 220 25.54 -0.12 -9.75
C VAL A 220 25.01 0.23 -8.36
N HIS A 221 24.99 1.52 -8.07
CA HIS A 221 24.34 2.10 -6.91
C HIS A 221 23.14 2.93 -7.35
N PHE A 222 21.93 2.45 -7.04
CA PHE A 222 20.71 3.20 -7.32
C PHE A 222 20.61 4.45 -6.46
N GLN A 223 20.12 5.52 -7.06
CA GLN A 223 19.87 6.79 -6.37
C GLN A 223 18.38 6.98 -6.10
N THR A 224 18.07 7.92 -5.21
CA THR A 224 16.70 8.43 -5.03
C THR A 224 16.38 9.45 -6.10
N TRP A 225 15.11 9.55 -6.49
CA TRP A 225 14.64 10.57 -7.43
C TRP A 225 13.24 11.04 -7.05
N THR A 226 12.79 12.10 -7.70
CA THR A 226 11.45 12.64 -7.48
C THR A 226 10.62 12.64 -8.76
N THR A 227 9.33 12.38 -8.64
CA THR A 227 8.34 12.67 -9.68
C THR A 227 7.25 13.57 -9.13
N LYS A 228 6.39 14.10 -10.00
CA LYS A 228 5.17 14.79 -9.60
C LYS A 228 3.95 13.97 -9.97
N ASP A 229 2.95 13.97 -9.10
CA ASP A 229 1.63 13.43 -9.45
C ASP A 229 0.81 14.42 -10.29
N GLU A 230 -0.38 14.02 -10.72
CA GLU A 230 -1.29 14.83 -11.55
C GLU A 230 -1.71 16.15 -10.89
N LYS A 231 -1.59 16.25 -9.56
CA LYS A 231 -1.94 17.44 -8.77
C LYS A 231 -0.70 18.29 -8.42
N GLY A 232 0.48 17.88 -8.88
CA GLY A 232 1.73 18.59 -8.68
C GLY A 232 2.47 18.26 -7.38
N HIS A 233 1.97 17.31 -6.58
CA HIS A 233 2.65 16.88 -5.35
C HIS A 233 3.90 16.07 -5.69
N VAL A 234 4.94 16.20 -4.86
CA VAL A 234 6.25 15.59 -5.10
C VAL A 234 6.32 14.25 -4.41
N ILE A 235 6.58 13.19 -5.18
CA ILE A 235 6.83 11.84 -4.69
C ILE A 235 8.33 11.57 -4.79
N THR A 236 8.97 11.23 -3.66
CA THR A 236 10.35 10.74 -3.66
C THR A 236 10.35 9.21 -3.73
N TRP A 237 11.13 8.67 -4.65
CA TRP A 237 11.27 7.25 -4.91
C TRP A 237 12.65 6.76 -4.51
N GLN A 238 12.70 5.48 -4.15
CA GLN A 238 13.94 4.77 -3.88
C GLN A 238 13.90 3.42 -4.59
N CYS A 239 14.99 3.11 -5.29
CA CYS A 239 15.25 1.77 -5.80
C CYS A 239 16.32 1.11 -4.92
N GLU A 240 16.08 -0.12 -4.48
CA GLU A 240 17.01 -0.88 -3.65
C GLU A 240 17.19 -2.29 -4.21
N PRO A 241 18.39 -2.89 -4.07
CA PRO A 241 18.57 -4.31 -4.31
C PRO A 241 17.59 -5.15 -3.48
N TYR A 242 16.98 -6.14 -4.12
CA TYR A 242 15.99 -7.02 -3.50
C TYR A 242 16.18 -8.46 -3.94
N SER A 243 16.86 -9.26 -3.10
CA SER A 243 17.18 -10.67 -3.37
C SER A 243 15.95 -11.57 -3.53
N GLY A 244 14.80 -11.16 -2.99
CA GLY A 244 13.54 -11.88 -3.15
C GLY A 244 12.83 -11.67 -4.49
N ALA A 245 13.34 -10.80 -5.37
CA ALA A 245 12.63 -10.40 -6.59
C ALA A 245 12.33 -11.59 -7.51
N LYS A 246 13.35 -12.41 -7.81
CA LYS A 246 13.20 -13.57 -8.70
C LYS A 246 12.11 -14.51 -8.22
N THR A 247 12.12 -14.86 -6.93
CA THR A 247 11.08 -15.73 -6.34
C THR A 247 9.68 -15.10 -6.42
N VAL A 248 9.56 -13.78 -6.23
CA VAL A 248 8.25 -13.10 -6.35
C VAL A 248 7.74 -13.17 -7.79
N LEU A 249 8.61 -12.98 -8.78
CA LEU A 249 8.27 -12.93 -10.19
C LEU A 249 8.00 -14.32 -10.78
N ASP A 250 8.80 -15.34 -10.41
CA ASP A 250 8.62 -16.72 -10.88
C ASP A 250 7.26 -17.33 -10.47
N ASN A 251 6.63 -16.81 -9.41
CA ASN A 251 5.33 -17.28 -8.91
C ASN A 251 4.11 -16.64 -9.61
N LEU A 252 4.33 -15.79 -10.62
CA LEU A 252 3.28 -15.07 -11.32
C LEU A 252 3.24 -15.48 -12.80
N PRO A 253 2.05 -15.50 -13.43
CA PRO A 253 1.95 -15.74 -14.85
C PRO A 253 2.65 -14.61 -15.62
N LYS A 254 3.41 -14.96 -16.66
CA LYS A 254 3.97 -13.98 -17.59
C LYS A 254 2.87 -13.47 -18.51
N LYS A 255 2.83 -12.17 -18.81
CA LYS A 255 1.97 -11.66 -19.89
C LYS A 255 2.37 -12.36 -21.19
N SER A 256 1.40 -12.96 -21.86
CA SER A 256 1.55 -13.43 -23.23
C SER A 256 1.80 -12.22 -24.13
N ALA A 257 2.87 -12.27 -24.92
CA ALA A 257 3.16 -11.26 -25.94
C ALA A 257 1.93 -11.15 -26.88
N GLN A 258 1.36 -9.95 -26.99
CA GLN A 258 0.35 -9.61 -27.98
C GLN A 258 1.03 -9.00 -29.21
#